data_AF-A0A7J5XR50-F1
#
_entry.id   AF-A0A7J5XR50-F1
#
_cell.length_a   1.000
_cell.length_b   1.000
_cell.length_c   1.000
_cell.angle_alpha   90.00
_cell.angle_beta   90.00
_cell.angle_gamma   90.00
#
_symmetry.space_group_name_H-M   'P 1'
#
loop_
_entity.id
_entity.type
_entity.pdbx_description
1 polymer ?
#
loop_
_entity_poly.entity_id
_entity_poly.type
_entity_poly.pdbx_seq_one_letter_code
_entity_poly.pdbx_strand_id
1 'polypeptide(L)'
;MTPDIKYYKLRISSTSPLQYGVLHIPSEALLLTAANMGKFHSHMANPKDESQDALTASDGDEDGKNGDVSQFPYVEFTGRDSVTCPTCQGTGRIPRGQENQLVALIPYSDQRLRPSRTKLYVTISVVLCLLLSGLAVFFLFPRSIDVSYVGVKSAYVSYDLDKRIVYLNITSTLNITNNNYYTISVTNITAQVQFSKTVIGKAKLNNSSMIIPLDERQIDYTVPTTIADEMSYMFDYCTLPTIKVHNIVVMMQVTVTTSYFGHTEQVSQEMYQYVDCGGNTTSLHGHVQVYQ
;
A
#
# COMPACT_ATOMS: atom_id res chain seq x y z
N MET A 1 -3.86 -48.25 -56.05
CA MET A 1 -4.98 -47.61 -55.33
C MET A 1 -4.36 -46.72 -54.26
N THR A 2 -4.10 -45.48 -54.62
CA THR A 2 -3.45 -44.44 -53.80
C THR A 2 -4.53 -43.57 -53.17
N PRO A 3 -4.55 -43.35 -51.85
CA PRO A 3 -5.45 -42.35 -51.27
C PRO A 3 -4.80 -40.97 -51.32
N ASP A 4 -5.48 -40.04 -52.00
CA ASP A 4 -5.20 -38.61 -52.02
C ASP A 4 -5.35 -37.99 -50.62
N ILE A 5 -4.26 -37.44 -50.07
CA ILE A 5 -4.30 -36.63 -48.86
C ILE A 5 -4.54 -35.17 -49.27
N LYS A 6 -5.77 -34.69 -49.05
CA LYS A 6 -6.11 -33.26 -49.20
C LYS A 6 -5.52 -32.46 -48.03
N TYR A 7 -4.58 -31.57 -48.34
CA TYR A 7 -4.12 -30.55 -47.39
C TYR A 7 -5.17 -29.44 -47.28
N TYR A 8 -5.80 -29.30 -46.11
CA TYR A 8 -6.61 -28.13 -45.79
C TYR A 8 -5.70 -27.01 -45.30
N LYS A 9 -5.48 -25.99 -46.13
CA LYS A 9 -4.80 -24.75 -45.76
C LYS A 9 -5.76 -23.92 -44.91
N LEU A 10 -5.66 -24.04 -43.58
CA LEU A 10 -6.35 -23.17 -42.63
C LEU A 10 -5.81 -21.74 -42.77
N ARG A 11 -6.57 -20.89 -43.46
CA ARG A 11 -6.36 -19.44 -43.51
C ARG A 11 -7.07 -18.83 -42.30
N ILE A 12 -6.34 -18.58 -41.22
CA ILE A 12 -6.86 -17.82 -40.07
C ILE A 12 -7.00 -16.37 -40.51
N SER A 13 -8.24 -15.90 -40.61
CA SER A 13 -8.58 -14.50 -40.86
C SER A 13 -8.31 -13.70 -39.60
N SER A 14 -7.22 -12.94 -39.58
CA SER A 14 -6.96 -11.91 -38.57
C SER A 14 -7.70 -10.63 -38.98
N THR A 15 -8.90 -10.43 -38.44
CA THR A 15 -9.61 -9.15 -38.48
C THR A 15 -10.62 -9.07 -37.33
N SER A 16 -10.26 -8.43 -36.22
CA SER A 16 -11.14 -7.66 -35.33
C SER A 16 -10.32 -6.89 -34.29
N PRO A 17 -10.64 -5.62 -33.99
CA PRO A 17 -9.75 -4.69 -33.33
C PRO A 17 -9.82 -4.74 -31.78
N LEU A 18 -8.70 -4.37 -31.16
CA LEU A 18 -8.57 -4.05 -29.74
C LEU A 18 -9.56 -2.95 -29.35
N GLN A 19 -10.56 -3.30 -28.54
CA GLN A 19 -11.43 -2.34 -27.88
C GLN A 19 -10.76 -1.94 -26.57
N TYR A 20 -10.13 -0.76 -26.56
CA TYR A 20 -9.64 -0.12 -25.35
C TYR A 20 -10.84 0.23 -24.46
N GLY A 21 -10.95 -0.44 -23.32
CA GLY A 21 -11.89 -0.08 -22.26
C GLY A 21 -11.48 1.23 -21.63
N VAL A 22 -12.19 2.31 -21.97
CA VAL A 22 -12.16 3.57 -21.22
C VAL A 22 -12.94 3.35 -19.94
N LEU A 23 -12.25 3.38 -18.80
CA LEU A 23 -12.89 3.39 -17.48
C LEU A 23 -13.51 4.78 -17.28
N HIS A 24 -14.82 4.90 -17.54
CA HIS A 24 -15.61 6.04 -17.13
C HIS A 24 -15.74 6.04 -15.60
N ILE A 25 -15.02 6.94 -14.93
CA ILE A 25 -15.22 7.25 -13.52
C ILE A 25 -16.41 8.22 -13.44
N PRO A 26 -17.51 7.89 -12.72
CA PRO A 26 -18.57 8.86 -12.48
C PRO A 26 -18.10 9.96 -11.51
N SER A 27 -18.31 11.22 -11.89
CA SER A 27 -17.95 12.44 -11.15
C SER A 27 -18.82 12.73 -9.92
N GLU A 28 -19.12 11.72 -9.10
CA GLU A 28 -19.96 11.83 -7.89
C GLU A 28 -19.32 11.06 -6.72
N ALA A 29 -18.06 11.37 -6.38
CA ALA A 29 -17.40 10.84 -5.18
C ALA A 29 -16.44 11.86 -4.53
N LEU A 30 -16.72 13.16 -4.68
CA LEU A 30 -15.96 14.23 -4.03
C LEU A 30 -16.84 15.09 -3.13
N LEU A 31 -17.68 14.47 -2.30
CA LEU A 31 -18.35 15.17 -1.22
C LEU A 31 -18.83 14.16 -0.17
N LEU A 32 -18.07 14.03 0.92
CA LEU A 32 -18.50 13.73 2.30
C LEU A 32 -17.34 13.07 3.03
N THR A 33 -16.67 13.83 3.90
CA THR A 33 -16.28 13.45 5.27
C THR A 33 -15.35 14.53 5.85
N ALA A 34 -15.94 15.68 6.17
CA ALA A 34 -15.38 16.61 7.14
C ALA A 34 -16.50 17.06 8.08
N ALA A 35 -16.84 16.21 9.04
CA ALA A 35 -17.45 16.59 10.31
C ALA A 35 -17.67 15.33 11.16
N ASN A 36 -16.74 15.02 12.06
CA ASN A 36 -17.18 14.61 13.39
C ASN A 36 -16.16 15.01 14.45
N MET A 37 -16.70 15.71 15.43
CA MET A 37 -16.05 16.48 16.46
C MET A 37 -15.97 15.61 17.72
N GLY A 38 -14.77 15.12 18.05
CA GLY A 38 -14.51 14.37 19.29
C GLY A 38 -14.01 15.31 20.38
N LYS A 39 -14.91 15.72 21.29
CA LYS A 39 -14.59 16.43 22.55
C LYS A 39 -13.80 15.51 23.47
N PHE A 40 -12.61 15.94 23.91
CA PHE A 40 -11.93 15.37 25.08
C PHE A 40 -12.17 16.29 26.28
N HIS A 41 -12.79 15.74 27.33
CA HIS A 41 -13.00 16.40 28.62
C HIS A 41 -11.70 16.35 29.42
N SER A 42 -11.22 17.50 29.90
CA SER A 42 -10.28 17.57 31.02
C SER A 42 -10.87 18.49 32.09
N HIS A 43 -11.36 17.87 33.15
CA HIS A 43 -11.89 18.50 34.35
C HIS A 43 -10.76 18.58 35.37
N MET A 44 -10.32 19.77 35.78
CA MET A 44 -9.62 19.96 37.05
C MET A 44 -9.98 21.31 37.66
N ALA A 45 -10.26 21.24 38.95
CA ALA A 45 -11.03 22.16 39.76
C ALA A 45 -10.26 23.43 40.17
N ASN A 46 -11.03 24.47 40.48
CA ASN A 46 -10.58 25.68 41.17
C ASN A 46 -11.07 25.63 42.63
N PRO A 47 -10.23 25.88 43.65
CA PRO A 47 -10.67 26.32 44.96
C PRO A 47 -10.59 27.84 45.09
N LYS A 48 -11.71 28.43 45.54
CA LYS A 48 -11.77 29.79 46.08
C LYS A 48 -10.93 29.86 47.37
N ASP A 49 -10.33 31.03 47.62
CA ASP A 49 -10.10 31.47 48.98
C ASP A 49 -10.48 32.96 49.12
N GLU A 50 -11.24 33.23 50.17
CA GLU A 50 -11.75 34.55 50.57
C GLU A 50 -10.67 35.30 51.37
N SER A 51 -10.67 36.63 51.28
CA SER A 51 -10.07 37.47 52.31
C SER A 51 -10.90 38.74 52.45
N GLN A 52 -11.53 38.81 53.62
CA GLN A 52 -12.27 39.92 54.19
C GLN A 52 -11.36 41.15 54.33
N ASP A 53 -11.91 42.36 54.22
CA ASP A 53 -12.11 43.16 55.42
C ASP A 53 -13.04 44.36 55.18
N ALA A 54 -14.00 44.43 56.07
CA ALA A 54 -14.99 45.48 56.23
C ALA A 54 -14.35 46.73 56.85
N LEU A 55 -14.97 47.90 56.64
CA LEU A 55 -15.34 48.78 57.74
C LEU A 55 -16.40 49.79 57.29
N THR A 56 -17.37 49.90 58.18
CA THR A 56 -18.71 50.49 58.08
C THR A 56 -18.79 51.88 58.68
N ALA A 57 -19.89 52.56 58.35
CA ALA A 57 -20.64 53.54 59.16
C ALA A 57 -20.10 54.99 59.15
N SER A 58 -20.93 56.04 59.21
CA SER A 58 -22.39 56.17 59.26
C SER A 58 -22.78 57.59 58.87
N ASP A 59 -24.00 57.71 58.33
CA ASP A 59 -25.04 58.74 58.50
C ASP A 59 -24.72 60.23 58.65
N GLY A 60 -25.50 61.02 57.90
CA GLY A 60 -25.80 62.41 58.24
C GLY A 60 -26.21 63.30 57.08
N ASP A 61 -27.39 63.04 56.52
CA ASP A 61 -28.39 63.96 55.94
C ASP A 61 -28.03 65.12 54.97
N GLU A 62 -28.83 65.09 53.88
CA GLU A 62 -29.48 66.20 53.17
C GLU A 62 -28.72 67.03 52.10
N ASP A 63 -29.13 66.73 50.86
CA ASP A 63 -29.63 67.67 49.83
C ASP A 63 -28.72 68.07 48.65
N GLY A 64 -29.17 67.64 47.46
CA GLY A 64 -29.07 68.37 46.20
C GLY A 64 -27.71 68.64 45.55
N LYS A 65 -27.31 67.82 44.57
CA LYS A 65 -26.98 68.22 43.16
C LYS A 65 -26.10 67.20 42.41
N ASN A 66 -26.50 66.97 41.15
CA ASN A 66 -25.67 66.69 39.97
C ASN A 66 -24.37 65.86 40.09
N GLY A 67 -24.41 64.66 39.49
CA GLY A 67 -23.44 64.22 38.48
C GLY A 67 -22.01 63.96 38.93
N ASP A 68 -21.72 62.72 39.32
CA ASP A 68 -20.34 62.24 39.45
C ASP A 68 -19.96 61.40 38.21
N VAL A 69 -19.53 62.08 37.15
CA VAL A 69 -18.65 61.47 36.15
C VAL A 69 -17.24 61.78 36.63
N SER A 70 -16.48 60.73 36.95
CA SER A 70 -15.08 60.82 37.30
C SER A 70 -14.31 61.61 36.23
N GLN A 71 -14.06 62.88 36.53
CA GLN A 71 -13.30 63.79 35.70
C GLN A 71 -11.83 63.40 35.80
N PHE A 72 -11.37 62.51 34.93
CA PHE A 72 -9.92 62.34 34.72
C PHE A 72 -9.36 63.64 34.16
N PRO A 73 -8.33 64.24 34.79
CA PRO A 73 -7.77 65.50 34.31
C PRO A 73 -7.15 65.27 32.93
N TYR A 74 -7.76 65.85 31.90
CA TYR A 74 -7.17 65.93 30.58
C TYR A 74 -5.96 66.87 30.66
N VAL A 75 -4.77 66.31 30.49
CA VAL A 75 -3.51 67.04 30.46
C VAL A 75 -3.06 67.20 29.01
N GLU A 76 -3.11 68.42 28.49
CA GLU A 76 -2.50 68.76 27.22
C GLU A 76 -0.99 68.85 27.40
N PHE A 77 -0.29 67.78 27.04
CA PHE A 77 1.16 67.82 26.86
C PHE A 77 1.50 68.60 25.57
N THR A 78 1.45 69.92 25.62
CA THR A 78 2.05 70.81 24.60
C THR A 78 3.57 70.88 24.81
N GLY A 79 4.22 69.72 24.74
CA GLY A 79 5.68 69.61 24.65
C GLY A 79 6.13 69.84 23.20
N ARG A 80 7.28 70.48 23.00
CA ARG A 80 7.81 70.99 21.72
C ARG A 80 8.03 69.94 20.61
N ASP A 81 7.76 68.66 20.89
CA ASP A 81 7.86 67.51 19.98
C ASP A 81 6.58 66.63 19.96
N SER A 82 5.42 67.15 20.39
CA SER A 82 4.16 66.38 20.32
C SER A 82 3.59 66.39 18.90
N VAL A 83 3.58 65.23 18.25
CA VAL A 83 2.94 65.04 16.96
C VAL A 83 1.42 65.02 17.18
N THR A 84 0.73 66.05 16.70
CA THR A 84 -0.73 66.13 16.76
C THR A 84 -1.34 65.01 15.92
N CYS A 85 -2.30 64.29 16.50
CA CYS A 85 -3.01 63.24 15.78
C CYS A 85 -3.74 63.86 14.56
N PRO A 86 -3.48 63.44 13.31
CA PRO A 86 -4.06 64.07 12.12
C PRO A 86 -5.58 63.94 12.07
N THR A 87 -6.15 62.95 12.77
CA THR A 87 -7.57 62.61 12.74
C THR A 87 -8.42 63.45 13.69
N CYS A 88 -7.87 63.83 14.85
CA CYS A 88 -8.58 64.64 15.86
C CYS A 88 -7.91 65.98 16.14
N GLN A 89 -6.77 66.27 15.48
CA GLN A 89 -5.96 67.49 15.62
C GLN A 89 -5.66 67.89 17.07
N GLY A 90 -5.62 66.91 17.98
CA GLY A 90 -5.42 67.14 19.41
C GLY A 90 -6.66 67.52 20.21
N THR A 91 -7.84 67.67 19.59
CA THR A 91 -9.08 68.13 20.27
C THR A 91 -9.90 67.03 20.93
N GLY A 92 -9.52 65.76 20.77
CA GLY A 92 -10.22 64.60 21.35
C GLY A 92 -11.64 64.36 20.82
N ARG A 93 -12.12 65.15 19.85
CA ARG A 93 -13.46 65.03 19.26
C ARG A 93 -13.36 64.94 17.74
N ILE A 94 -14.05 63.96 17.16
CA ILE A 94 -14.09 63.73 15.70
C ILE A 94 -15.40 64.36 15.17
N PRO A 95 -15.37 65.28 14.19
CA PRO A 95 -16.56 65.91 13.64
C PRO A 95 -17.54 64.89 13.02
N ARG A 96 -18.80 64.92 13.47
CA ARG A 96 -19.91 64.03 13.04
C ARG A 96 -20.49 64.39 11.65
N GLY A 97 -19.58 64.49 10.68
CA GLY A 97 -19.87 64.68 9.26
C GLY A 97 -18.87 63.97 8.34
N GLN A 98 -17.83 63.38 8.93
CA GLN A 98 -16.78 62.63 8.24
C GLN A 98 -16.59 61.22 8.84
N GLU A 99 -17.57 60.70 9.59
CA GLU A 99 -17.50 59.35 10.19
C GLU A 99 -17.50 58.22 9.15
N ASN A 100 -18.04 58.46 7.95
CA ASN A 100 -18.02 57.50 6.83
C ASN A 100 -16.66 57.37 6.12
N GLN A 101 -15.70 58.24 6.46
CA GLN A 101 -14.33 58.23 5.93
C GLN A 101 -13.29 58.00 7.06
N LEU A 102 -13.72 57.52 8.22
CA LEU A 102 -12.85 56.89 9.21
C LEU A 102 -13.11 55.38 9.21
N VAL A 103 -13.05 54.77 8.03
CA VAL A 103 -12.68 53.36 7.94
C VAL A 103 -11.20 53.33 8.29
N ALA A 104 -10.78 52.44 9.18
CA ALA A 104 -9.37 52.14 9.33
C ALA A 104 -8.84 51.75 7.95
N LEU A 105 -8.27 52.71 7.22
CA LEU A 105 -7.50 52.46 6.02
C LEU A 105 -6.22 51.84 6.53
N ILE A 106 -6.28 50.54 6.85
CA ILE A 106 -5.10 49.68 6.83
C ILE A 106 -4.59 49.85 5.40
N PRO A 107 -3.47 50.55 5.17
CA PRO A 107 -3.04 50.82 3.82
C PRO A 107 -2.90 49.48 3.11
N TYR A 108 -3.45 49.36 1.90
CA TYR A 108 -3.33 48.15 1.08
C TYR A 108 -1.84 47.79 0.80
N SER A 109 -0.94 48.74 1.09
CA SER A 109 0.51 48.65 1.03
C SER A 109 1.21 48.65 2.41
N ASP A 110 0.57 48.14 3.46
CA ASP A 110 1.25 47.92 4.74
C ASP A 110 2.35 46.85 4.57
N GLN A 111 3.61 47.23 4.80
CA GLN A 111 4.77 46.37 4.59
C GLN A 111 4.84 45.23 5.63
N ARG A 112 4.04 45.27 6.72
CA ARG A 112 3.80 44.11 7.58
C ARG A 112 2.88 43.06 6.95
N LEU A 113 1.94 43.45 6.08
CA LEU A 113 1.03 42.54 5.37
C LEU A 113 1.63 41.94 4.09
N ARG A 114 2.87 42.32 3.74
CA ARG A 114 3.60 41.77 2.59
C ARG A 114 4.65 40.77 3.08
N PRO A 115 4.28 39.53 3.42
CA PRO A 115 5.24 38.59 3.94
C PRO A 115 6.02 37.97 2.77
N SER A 116 7.07 38.65 2.33
CA SER A 116 8.00 38.08 1.33
C SER A 116 8.64 36.78 1.84
N ARG A 117 8.92 36.72 3.15
CA ARG A 117 9.49 35.54 3.82
C ARG A 117 8.45 34.45 4.11
N THR A 118 7.23 34.78 4.56
CA THR A 118 6.19 33.75 4.82
C THR A 118 5.73 33.03 3.56
N LYS A 119 5.67 33.71 2.40
CA LYS A 119 5.40 33.02 1.12
C LYS A 119 6.46 31.95 0.82
N LEU A 120 7.75 32.27 1.01
CA LEU A 120 8.85 31.31 0.85
C LEU A 120 8.74 30.16 1.84
N TYR A 121 8.52 30.43 3.14
CA TYR A 121 8.39 29.38 4.15
C TYR A 121 7.21 28.45 3.86
N VAL A 122 6.04 28.99 3.50
CA VAL A 122 4.87 28.18 3.12
C VAL A 122 5.17 27.33 1.88
N THR A 123 5.83 27.89 0.85
CA THR A 123 6.19 27.11 -0.33
C THR A 123 7.20 25.99 -0.02
N ILE A 124 8.22 26.26 0.82
CA ILE A 124 9.19 25.24 1.24
C ILE A 124 8.49 24.15 2.04
N SER A 125 7.60 24.51 2.96
CA SER A 125 6.83 23.54 3.75
C SER A 125 5.95 22.65 2.87
N VAL A 126 5.28 23.23 1.86
CA VAL A 126 4.49 22.46 0.90
C VAL A 126 5.36 21.51 0.08
N VAL A 127 6.48 21.99 -0.46
CA VAL A 127 7.42 21.17 -1.25
C VAL A 127 8.02 20.05 -0.41
N LEU A 128 8.42 20.33 0.82
CA LEU A 128 8.98 19.34 1.74
C LEU A 128 7.93 18.28 2.12
N CYS A 129 6.68 18.69 2.36
CA CYS A 129 5.58 17.78 2.61
C CYS A 129 5.30 16.87 1.39
N LEU A 130 5.27 17.44 0.18
CA LEU A 130 5.11 16.67 -1.07
C LEU A 130 6.27 15.70 -1.31
N LEU A 131 7.50 16.11 -0.97
CA LEU A 131 8.67 15.25 -1.10
C LEU A 131 8.59 14.08 -0.11
N LEU A 132 8.27 14.35 1.17
CA LEU A 132 8.13 13.30 2.18
C LEU A 132 6.98 12.33 1.87
N SER A 133 5.83 12.84 1.41
CA SER A 133 4.71 11.98 1.01
C SER A 133 5.02 11.19 -0.26
N GLY A 134 5.68 11.81 -1.24
CA GLY A 134 6.16 11.14 -2.45
C GLY A 134 7.16 10.02 -2.14
N LEU A 135 8.09 10.24 -1.22
CA LEU A 135 9.01 9.20 -0.74
C LEU A 135 8.27 8.07 -0.01
N ALA A 136 7.33 8.41 0.87
CA ALA A 136 6.54 7.39 1.58
C ALA A 136 5.77 6.50 0.60
N VAL A 137 5.14 7.09 -0.42
CA VAL A 137 4.47 6.33 -1.50
C VAL A 137 5.49 5.52 -2.27
N PHE A 138 6.62 6.08 -2.71
CA PHE A 138 7.63 5.34 -3.47
C PHE A 138 8.16 4.08 -2.75
N PHE A 139 8.39 4.16 -1.43
CA PHE A 139 8.88 3.03 -0.64
C PHE A 139 7.79 2.01 -0.29
N LEU A 140 6.54 2.45 -0.09
CA LEU A 140 5.43 1.58 0.30
C LEU A 140 4.61 1.06 -0.87
N PHE A 141 4.76 1.64 -2.07
CA PHE A 141 4.04 1.19 -3.24
C PHE A 141 4.51 -0.23 -3.61
N PRO A 142 3.59 -1.20 -3.71
CA PRO A 142 3.96 -2.60 -3.91
C PRO A 142 4.65 -2.77 -5.25
N ARG A 143 5.86 -3.32 -5.20
CA ARG A 143 6.59 -3.83 -6.35
C ARG A 143 6.32 -5.32 -6.52
N SER A 144 6.54 -5.81 -7.73
CA SER A 144 6.33 -7.20 -8.08
C SER A 144 7.24 -8.14 -7.27
N ILE A 145 6.65 -9.22 -6.76
CA ILE A 145 7.38 -10.36 -6.20
C ILE A 145 7.59 -11.36 -7.33
N ASP A 146 8.84 -11.73 -7.58
CA ASP A 146 9.16 -12.68 -8.65
C ASP A 146 9.32 -14.08 -8.08
N VAL A 147 8.70 -15.05 -8.74
CA VAL A 147 8.79 -16.47 -8.40
C VAL A 147 9.36 -17.15 -9.62
N SER A 148 10.53 -17.75 -9.45
CA SER A 148 11.23 -18.47 -10.50
C SER A 148 11.49 -19.90 -10.09
N TYR A 149 11.33 -20.80 -11.05
CA TYR A 149 11.64 -22.20 -10.86
C TYR A 149 13.13 -22.45 -11.12
N VAL A 150 13.85 -23.04 -10.16
CA VAL A 150 15.29 -23.30 -10.28
C VAL A 150 15.55 -24.67 -10.92
N GLY A 151 14.92 -25.72 -10.40
CA GLY A 151 15.25 -27.08 -10.81
C GLY A 151 14.57 -28.16 -9.97
N VAL A 152 14.53 -29.39 -10.53
CA VAL A 152 14.10 -30.58 -9.80
C VAL A 152 15.30 -31.08 -9.00
N LYS A 153 15.22 -31.04 -7.69
CA LYS A 153 16.30 -31.53 -6.82
C LYS A 153 16.40 -33.05 -6.87
N SER A 154 15.25 -33.72 -6.80
CA SER A 154 15.17 -35.18 -6.86
C SER A 154 13.77 -35.65 -7.21
N ALA A 155 13.65 -36.78 -7.91
CA ALA A 155 12.41 -37.56 -7.98
C ALA A 155 12.65 -38.96 -7.43
N TYR A 156 11.86 -39.35 -6.43
CA TYR A 156 11.87 -40.71 -5.87
C TYR A 156 10.69 -41.50 -6.43
N VAL A 157 10.96 -42.73 -6.87
CA VAL A 157 9.96 -43.57 -7.54
C VAL A 157 9.71 -44.84 -6.74
N SER A 158 8.43 -45.22 -6.63
CA SER A 158 8.00 -46.49 -6.05
C SER A 158 6.82 -47.06 -6.83
N TYR A 159 6.66 -48.38 -6.81
CA TYR A 159 5.63 -49.07 -7.57
C TYR A 159 4.77 -49.96 -6.66
N ASP A 160 3.49 -50.07 -6.98
CA ASP A 160 2.59 -51.11 -6.48
C ASP A 160 2.26 -52.05 -7.66
N LEU A 161 2.82 -53.25 -7.61
CA LEU A 161 2.68 -54.25 -8.68
C LEU A 161 1.26 -54.81 -8.76
N ASP A 162 0.56 -54.94 -7.63
CA ASP A 162 -0.76 -55.56 -7.56
C ASP A 162 -1.82 -54.62 -8.15
N LYS A 163 -1.68 -53.32 -7.88
CA LYS A 163 -2.63 -52.29 -8.34
C LYS A 163 -2.18 -51.56 -9.60
N ARG A 164 -0.97 -51.84 -10.11
CA ARG A 164 -0.36 -51.15 -11.26
C ARG A 164 -0.31 -49.62 -11.06
N ILE A 165 0.15 -49.18 -9.90
CA ILE A 165 0.25 -47.76 -9.53
C ILE A 165 1.72 -47.34 -9.48
N VAL A 166 2.01 -46.14 -9.99
CA VAL A 166 3.33 -45.49 -9.87
C VAL A 166 3.22 -44.33 -8.88
N TYR A 167 4.07 -44.34 -7.86
CA TYR A 167 4.24 -43.26 -6.90
C TYR A 167 5.51 -42.48 -7.23
N LEU A 168 5.40 -41.17 -7.43
CA LEU A 168 6.56 -40.29 -7.62
C LEU A 168 6.53 -39.17 -6.58
N ASN A 169 7.61 -39.03 -5.82
CA ASN A 169 7.81 -37.88 -4.96
C ASN A 169 8.80 -36.93 -5.63
N ILE A 170 8.28 -35.84 -6.18
CA ILE A 170 9.07 -34.87 -6.93
C ILE A 170 9.43 -33.72 -5.99
N THR A 171 10.71 -33.60 -5.67
CA THR A 171 11.27 -32.49 -4.90
C THR A 171 11.85 -31.46 -5.84
N SER A 172 11.41 -30.21 -5.71
CA SER A 172 11.82 -29.08 -6.55
C SER A 172 12.19 -27.87 -5.71
N THR A 173 13.00 -27.00 -6.29
CA THR A 173 13.46 -25.76 -5.65
C THR A 173 12.86 -24.55 -6.36
N LEU A 174 12.28 -23.65 -5.58
CA LEU A 174 11.80 -22.33 -6.04
C LEU A 174 12.76 -21.27 -5.56
N ASN A 175 13.00 -20.25 -6.38
CA ASN A 175 13.65 -19.01 -5.97
C ASN A 175 12.60 -17.90 -5.95
N ILE A 176 12.38 -17.32 -4.78
CA ILE A 176 11.43 -16.24 -4.54
C ILE A 176 12.23 -14.96 -4.30
N THR A 177 12.04 -13.96 -5.15
CA THR A 177 12.79 -12.70 -5.11
C THR A 177 11.87 -11.58 -4.67
N ASN A 178 12.26 -10.89 -3.60
CA ASN A 178 11.52 -9.75 -3.07
C ASN A 178 12.10 -8.42 -3.59
N ASN A 179 11.47 -7.83 -4.59
CA ASN A 179 11.89 -6.52 -5.11
C ASN A 179 11.33 -5.32 -4.32
N ASN A 180 10.60 -5.57 -3.23
CA ASN A 180 10.05 -4.52 -2.36
C ASN A 180 11.10 -3.99 -1.38
N TYR A 181 10.93 -2.74 -0.96
CA TYR A 181 11.75 -2.10 0.08
C TYR A 181 11.34 -2.47 1.51
N TYR A 182 10.39 -3.39 1.67
CA TYR A 182 9.91 -3.89 2.95
C TYR A 182 9.94 -5.42 2.97
N THR A 183 10.00 -5.98 4.18
CA THR A 183 10.03 -7.42 4.40
C THR A 183 8.68 -8.05 4.08
N ILE A 184 8.70 -9.16 3.35
CA ILE A 184 7.51 -9.96 3.04
C ILE A 184 7.54 -11.26 3.82
N SER A 185 6.35 -11.81 4.09
CA SER A 185 6.19 -13.11 4.73
C SER A 185 5.55 -14.10 3.75
N VAL A 186 6.24 -15.19 3.43
CA VAL A 186 5.67 -16.29 2.66
C VAL A 186 4.82 -17.11 3.61
N THR A 187 3.51 -17.21 3.37
CA THR A 187 2.58 -17.89 4.30
C THR A 187 2.31 -19.32 3.87
N ASN A 188 2.05 -19.52 2.58
CA ASN A 188 1.67 -20.81 2.03
C ASN A 188 2.27 -20.95 0.63
N ILE A 189 2.70 -22.16 0.31
CA ILE A 189 3.10 -22.57 -1.04
C ILE A 189 2.23 -23.76 -1.41
N THR A 190 1.35 -23.60 -2.39
CA THR A 190 0.56 -24.70 -2.93
C THR A 190 1.14 -25.13 -4.26
N ALA A 191 1.49 -26.40 -4.37
CA ALA A 191 2.05 -26.99 -5.57
C ALA A 191 1.13 -28.09 -6.09
N GLN A 192 0.99 -28.16 -7.41
CA GLN A 192 0.20 -29.16 -8.11
C GLN A 192 1.05 -29.72 -9.25
N VAL A 193 0.97 -31.02 -9.46
CA VAL A 193 1.59 -31.69 -10.59
C VAL A 193 0.49 -32.25 -11.46
N GLN A 194 0.56 -31.93 -12.75
CA GLN A 194 -0.38 -32.39 -13.75
C GLN A 194 0.32 -33.24 -14.79
N PHE A 195 -0.32 -34.33 -15.20
CA PHE A 195 0.08 -35.12 -16.35
C PHE A 195 -1.06 -35.08 -17.36
N SER A 196 -0.77 -34.67 -18.60
CA SER A 196 -1.78 -34.55 -19.67
C SER A 196 -3.07 -33.80 -19.25
N LYS A 197 -2.93 -32.72 -18.46
CA LYS A 197 -4.01 -31.89 -17.87
C LYS A 197 -4.79 -32.51 -16.70
N THR A 198 -4.46 -33.72 -16.28
CA THR A 198 -5.02 -34.34 -15.07
C THR A 198 -4.09 -34.09 -13.89
N VAL A 199 -4.64 -33.63 -12.76
CA VAL A 199 -3.85 -33.40 -11.55
C VAL A 199 -3.52 -34.75 -10.91
N ILE A 200 -2.24 -35.11 -10.89
CA ILE A 200 -1.72 -36.37 -10.34
C ILE A 200 -1.12 -36.20 -8.94
N GLY A 201 -0.93 -34.97 -8.47
CA GLY A 201 -0.44 -34.70 -7.13
C GLY A 201 -0.71 -33.27 -6.68
N LYS A 202 -0.89 -33.09 -5.38
CA LYS A 202 -1.06 -31.80 -4.71
C LYS A 202 -0.27 -31.78 -3.42
N ALA A 203 0.42 -30.68 -3.16
CA ALA A 203 1.09 -30.44 -1.89
C ALA A 203 0.82 -29.00 -1.44
N LYS A 204 0.74 -28.83 -0.12
CA LYS A 204 0.67 -27.51 0.50
C LYS A 204 1.74 -27.44 1.58
N LEU A 205 2.64 -26.48 1.44
CA LEU A 205 3.67 -26.16 2.42
C LEU A 205 3.23 -24.89 3.17
N ASN A 206 2.99 -25.01 4.47
CA ASN A 206 2.68 -23.88 5.34
C ASN A 206 3.97 -23.48 6.06
N ASN A 207 4.90 -22.84 5.33
CA ASN A 207 6.17 -22.43 5.91
C ASN A 207 6.24 -20.91 5.97
N SER A 208 6.11 -20.36 7.17
CA SER A 208 6.22 -18.92 7.43
C SER A 208 7.69 -18.50 7.35
N SER A 209 8.16 -18.20 6.14
CA SER A 209 9.51 -17.69 5.92
C SER A 209 9.45 -16.19 5.63
N MET A 210 10.40 -15.44 6.20
CA MET A 210 10.52 -14.00 5.99
C MET A 210 11.61 -13.74 4.96
N ILE A 211 11.31 -12.92 3.94
CA ILE A 211 12.28 -12.47 2.94
C ILE A 211 12.49 -10.98 3.14
N ILE A 212 13.73 -10.60 3.45
CA ILE A 212 14.10 -9.20 3.72
C ILE A 212 14.00 -8.36 2.43
N PRO A 213 14.04 -7.02 2.53
CA PRO A 213 13.96 -6.15 1.35
C PRO A 213 15.09 -6.41 0.35
N LEU A 214 14.77 -6.44 -0.95
CA LEU A 214 15.72 -6.62 -2.07
C LEU A 214 16.54 -7.92 -2.00
N ASP A 215 16.00 -8.95 -1.36
CA ASP A 215 16.67 -10.25 -1.18
C ASP A 215 15.90 -11.38 -1.87
N GLU A 216 16.60 -12.49 -2.07
CA GLU A 216 16.06 -13.71 -2.67
C GLU A 216 16.18 -14.89 -1.72
N ARG A 217 15.21 -15.81 -1.81
CA ARG A 217 15.19 -17.01 -0.97
C ARG A 217 14.80 -18.23 -1.77
N GLN A 218 15.64 -19.26 -1.65
CA GLN A 218 15.34 -20.58 -2.20
C GLN A 218 14.58 -21.44 -1.18
N ILE A 219 13.51 -22.07 -1.66
CA ILE A 219 12.65 -22.95 -0.86
C ILE A 219 12.42 -24.26 -1.62
N ASP A 220 12.73 -25.36 -0.94
CA ASP A 220 12.47 -26.71 -1.44
C ASP A 220 11.06 -27.16 -1.06
N TYR A 221 10.34 -27.73 -2.02
CA TYR A 221 9.02 -28.33 -1.81
C TYR A 221 8.97 -29.70 -2.47
N THR A 222 8.25 -30.64 -1.86
CA THR A 222 8.06 -31.99 -2.40
C THR A 222 6.58 -32.23 -2.67
N VAL A 223 6.26 -32.71 -3.86
CA VAL A 223 4.91 -33.08 -4.23
C VAL A 223 4.82 -34.60 -4.35
N PRO A 224 4.03 -35.28 -3.50
CA PRO A 224 3.69 -36.67 -3.72
C PRO A 224 2.71 -36.75 -4.87
N THR A 225 3.04 -37.57 -5.86
CA THR A 225 2.23 -37.77 -7.05
C THR A 225 1.94 -39.25 -7.23
N THR A 226 0.74 -39.52 -7.72
CA THR A 226 0.19 -40.86 -7.91
C THR A 226 -0.37 -40.95 -9.32
N ILE A 227 0.21 -41.85 -10.11
CA ILE A 227 -0.31 -42.18 -11.44
C ILE A 227 -1.08 -43.48 -11.32
N ALA A 228 -2.41 -43.37 -11.43
CA ALA A 228 -3.36 -44.46 -11.23
C ALA A 228 -4.53 -44.37 -12.22
N ASP A 229 -5.48 -45.31 -12.10
CA ASP A 229 -6.76 -45.34 -12.82
C ASP A 229 -6.63 -45.26 -14.35
N GLU A 230 -7.13 -44.18 -14.96
CA GLU A 230 -7.07 -43.93 -16.41
C GLU A 230 -5.63 -43.82 -16.95
N MET A 231 -4.65 -43.64 -16.06
CA MET A 231 -3.23 -43.55 -16.38
C MET A 231 -2.42 -44.79 -15.98
N SER A 232 -3.10 -45.89 -15.62
CA SER A 232 -2.47 -47.16 -15.27
C SER A 232 -1.57 -47.74 -16.37
N TYR A 233 -1.79 -47.40 -17.65
CA TYR A 233 -0.89 -47.78 -18.76
C TYR A 233 0.54 -47.25 -18.58
N MET A 234 0.72 -46.18 -17.77
CA MET A 234 2.03 -45.62 -17.47
C MET A 234 2.87 -46.58 -16.63
N PHE A 235 2.25 -47.45 -15.82
CA PHE A 235 2.96 -48.46 -15.05
C PHE A 235 3.75 -49.40 -15.96
N ASP A 236 3.14 -49.88 -17.05
CA ASP A 236 3.82 -50.76 -18.00
C ASP A 236 4.99 -50.03 -18.67
N TYR A 237 4.82 -48.75 -19.01
CA TYR A 237 5.91 -47.94 -19.54
C TYR A 237 7.05 -47.82 -18.52
N CYS A 238 6.78 -47.34 -17.31
CA CYS A 238 7.77 -47.05 -16.27
C CYS A 238 8.52 -48.29 -15.77
N THR A 239 7.93 -49.49 -15.89
CA THR A 239 8.55 -50.75 -15.46
C THR A 239 9.16 -51.56 -16.61
N LEU A 240 9.03 -51.09 -17.86
CA LEU A 240 9.44 -51.85 -19.04
C LEU A 240 10.97 -52.03 -19.09
N PRO A 241 11.51 -53.25 -19.04
CA PRO A 241 12.95 -53.48 -18.96
C PRO A 241 13.68 -53.23 -20.29
N THR A 242 12.96 -53.16 -21.40
CA THR A 242 13.54 -52.89 -22.72
C THR A 242 13.94 -51.43 -22.88
N ILE A 243 13.35 -50.53 -22.09
CA ILE A 243 13.63 -49.10 -22.08
C ILE A 243 14.49 -48.81 -20.85
N LYS A 244 15.64 -48.17 -21.03
CA LYS A 244 16.52 -47.79 -19.92
C LYS A 244 16.20 -46.42 -19.32
N VAL A 245 15.39 -45.61 -19.99
CA VAL A 245 15.08 -44.23 -19.62
C VAL A 245 13.58 -44.01 -19.73
N HIS A 246 12.91 -43.75 -18.61
CA HIS A 246 11.45 -43.65 -18.53
C HIS A 246 11.03 -42.22 -18.22
N ASN A 247 11.45 -41.28 -19.07
CA ASN A 247 11.13 -39.86 -18.88
C ASN A 247 9.70 -39.54 -19.29
N ILE A 248 8.92 -39.02 -18.34
CA ILE A 248 7.58 -38.48 -18.56
C ILE A 248 7.60 -36.96 -18.43
N VAL A 249 6.74 -36.27 -19.18
CA VAL A 249 6.57 -34.82 -19.06
C VAL A 249 5.44 -34.52 -18.10
N VAL A 250 5.72 -33.77 -17.05
CA VAL A 250 4.73 -33.26 -16.10
C VAL A 250 4.71 -31.73 -16.13
N MET A 251 3.54 -31.16 -15.85
CA MET A 251 3.36 -29.73 -15.66
C MET A 251 3.32 -29.44 -14.16
N MET A 252 4.32 -28.71 -13.68
CA MET A 252 4.40 -28.21 -12.33
C MET A 252 3.68 -26.86 -12.28
N GLN A 253 2.65 -26.74 -11.44
CA GLN A 253 1.97 -25.49 -11.17
C GLN A 253 2.15 -25.15 -9.70
N VAL A 254 2.73 -23.99 -9.41
CA VAL A 254 3.01 -23.55 -8.06
C VAL A 254 2.37 -22.20 -7.84
N THR A 255 1.73 -22.03 -6.68
CA THR A 255 1.20 -20.75 -6.21
C THR A 255 1.83 -20.43 -4.87
N VAL A 256 2.51 -19.29 -4.81
CA VAL A 256 3.11 -18.75 -3.60
C VAL A 256 2.18 -17.67 -3.06
N THR A 257 1.79 -17.80 -1.80
CA THR A 257 0.98 -16.81 -1.08
C THR A 257 1.88 -16.02 -0.13
N THR A 258 2.03 -14.73 -0.38
CA THR A 258 2.81 -13.80 0.44
C THR A 258 1.89 -12.84 1.18
N SER A 259 2.29 -12.42 2.38
CA SER A 259 1.62 -11.36 3.12
C SER A 259 2.57 -10.23 3.53
N TYR A 260 2.04 -9.01 3.47
CA TYR A 260 2.71 -7.77 3.87
C TYR A 260 1.67 -6.74 4.28
N PHE A 261 1.92 -5.97 5.34
CA PHE A 261 1.01 -4.92 5.85
C PHE A 261 -0.48 -5.34 6.00
N GLY A 262 -0.75 -6.61 6.31
CA GLY A 262 -2.11 -7.16 6.42
C GLY A 262 -2.79 -7.49 5.08
N HIS A 263 -2.13 -7.23 3.95
CA HIS A 263 -2.54 -7.68 2.63
C HIS A 263 -1.91 -9.04 2.30
N THR A 264 -2.66 -9.85 1.55
CA THR A 264 -2.19 -11.11 0.99
C THR A 264 -2.19 -11.02 -0.53
N GLU A 265 -1.10 -11.49 -1.14
CA GLU A 265 -0.92 -11.56 -2.58
C GLU A 265 -0.60 -13.01 -2.96
N GLN A 266 -1.06 -13.44 -4.14
CA GLN A 266 -0.79 -14.77 -4.68
C GLN A 266 -0.15 -14.65 -6.05
N VAL A 267 1.01 -15.29 -6.19
CA VAL A 267 1.75 -15.37 -7.46
C VAL A 267 1.80 -16.83 -7.89
N SER A 268 1.33 -17.12 -9.10
CA SER A 268 1.32 -18.47 -9.67
C SER A 268 2.26 -18.60 -10.86
N GLN A 269 3.01 -19.69 -10.90
CA GLN A 269 3.92 -20.04 -11.98
C GLN A 269 3.66 -21.48 -12.47
N GLU A 270 3.79 -21.68 -13.77
CA GLU A 270 3.61 -22.96 -14.44
C GLU A 270 4.85 -23.30 -15.25
N MET A 271 5.31 -24.55 -15.19
CA MET A 271 6.49 -25.01 -15.91
C MET A 271 6.36 -26.49 -16.28
N TYR A 272 6.88 -26.86 -17.45
CA TYR A 272 6.98 -28.26 -17.88
C TYR A 272 8.33 -28.86 -17.51
N GLN A 273 8.33 -30.10 -17.01
CA GLN A 273 9.53 -30.81 -16.63
C GLN A 273 9.49 -32.27 -17.07
N TYR A 274 10.67 -32.77 -17.42
CA TYR A 274 10.91 -34.19 -17.61
C TYR A 274 11.26 -34.81 -16.26
N VAL A 275 10.54 -35.87 -15.89
CA VAL A 275 10.78 -36.65 -14.67
C VAL A 275 10.93 -38.11 -15.07
N ASP A 276 11.98 -38.76 -14.58
CA ASP A 276 12.16 -40.19 -14.81
C ASP A 276 11.28 -40.98 -13.84
N CYS A 277 10.42 -41.84 -14.37
CA CYS A 277 9.57 -42.73 -13.61
C CYS A 277 10.10 -44.16 -13.52
N GLY A 278 11.34 -44.43 -13.93
CA GLY A 278 11.97 -45.77 -13.94
C GLY A 278 13.02 -46.00 -12.87
N GLY A 279 13.80 -44.96 -12.52
CA GLY A 279 14.89 -45.04 -11.54
C GLY A 279 14.45 -44.71 -10.11
N ASN A 280 14.94 -45.47 -9.11
CA ASN A 280 14.61 -45.24 -7.67
C ASN A 280 14.88 -43.80 -7.19
N THR A 281 15.94 -43.16 -7.67
CA THR A 281 16.25 -41.76 -7.39
C THR A 281 16.87 -41.11 -8.62
N THR A 282 16.26 -40.04 -9.11
CA THR A 282 16.86 -39.24 -10.19
C THR A 282 17.12 -37.81 -9.72
N SER A 283 18.39 -37.40 -9.77
CA SER A 283 18.80 -36.00 -9.59
C SER A 283 18.82 -35.34 -10.96
N LEU A 284 17.86 -34.45 -11.23
CA LEU A 284 17.77 -33.72 -12.48
C LEU A 284 18.50 -32.39 -12.33
N HIS A 285 19.70 -32.27 -12.89
CA HIS A 285 20.41 -30.99 -12.90
C HIS A 285 19.72 -30.04 -13.88
N GLY A 286 18.89 -29.14 -13.35
CA GLY A 286 18.06 -28.22 -14.14
C GLY A 286 18.87 -27.15 -14.85
N HIS A 287 18.94 -27.24 -16.18
CA HIS A 287 19.09 -26.08 -17.04
C HIS A 287 18.41 -26.38 -18.38
N VAL A 288 17.10 -26.18 -18.45
CA VAL A 288 16.40 -26.05 -19.74
C VAL A 288 15.90 -24.62 -19.82
N GLN A 289 16.80 -23.72 -20.25
CA GLN A 289 16.39 -22.42 -20.76
C GLN A 289 15.70 -22.69 -22.11
N VAL A 290 14.37 -22.60 -22.11
CA VAL A 290 13.62 -22.47 -23.36
C VAL A 290 13.88 -21.05 -23.85
N TYR A 291 14.83 -20.88 -24.76
CA TYR A 291 14.97 -19.65 -25.54
C TYR A 291 13.75 -19.52 -26.46
N GLN A 292 13.07 -18.38 -26.38
CA GLN A 292 12.06 -17.94 -27.33
C GLN A 292 12.70 -17.03 -28.37
#